data_AF-A0A7C4Z6D9-F1
#
_entry.id   AF-A0A7C4Z6D9-F1
#
_cell.length_a   1.000
_cell.length_b   1.000
_cell.length_c   1.000
_cell.angle_alpha   90.00
_cell.angle_beta   90.00
_cell.angle_gamma   90.00
#
_symmetry.space_group_name_H-M   'P 1'
#
loop_
_entity.id
_entity.type
_entity.pdbx_description
1 polymer ?
#
loop_
_entity_poly.entity_id
_entity_poly.type
_entity_poly.pdbx_seq_one_letter_code
_entity_poly.pdbx_strand_id
1 'polypeptide(L)'
;MASPHAQQVQLLDWRLGYFPHRFRWRGQVHQVLHVQGIWEECRGWPRRRQYRYYRLLCSAGLFVLRHDLLHNLWQVVSAPAFEPRSQWEEVPQRRSGYAGRFAVVR
;
A
#
# COMPACT_ATOMS: atom_id res chain seq x y z
N MET A 1 -0.59 -14.38 -23.06
CA MET A 1 0.22 -13.23 -22.61
C MET A 1 0.71 -13.52 -21.20
N ALA A 2 2.00 -13.85 -21.05
CA ALA A 2 2.61 -14.07 -19.73
C ALA A 2 2.74 -12.71 -19.02
N SER A 3 2.13 -12.61 -17.84
CA SER A 3 2.15 -11.37 -17.05
C SER A 3 3.60 -11.10 -16.60
N PRO A 4 4.16 -9.90 -16.86
CA PRO A 4 5.55 -9.59 -16.59
C PRO A 4 5.83 -9.78 -15.09
N HIS A 5 6.75 -10.68 -14.76
CA HIS A 5 7.35 -10.92 -13.43
C HIS A 5 6.48 -10.51 -12.24
N ALA A 6 5.39 -11.23 -11.99
CA ALA A 6 4.62 -11.05 -10.76
C ALA A 6 5.53 -11.42 -9.57
N GLN A 7 6.05 -10.41 -8.89
CA GLN A 7 7.04 -10.59 -7.83
C GLN A 7 6.36 -11.10 -6.58
N GLN A 8 6.90 -12.18 -6.01
CA GLN A 8 6.34 -12.82 -4.83
C GLN A 8 6.38 -11.90 -3.61
N VAL A 9 5.35 -12.04 -2.79
CA VAL A 9 5.19 -11.37 -1.52
C VAL A 9 5.12 -12.42 -0.44
N GLN A 10 5.80 -12.18 0.67
CA GLN A 10 5.63 -12.97 1.88
C GLN A 10 4.68 -12.24 2.82
N LEU A 11 3.49 -12.79 3.07
CA LEU A 11 2.65 -12.29 4.16
C LEU A 11 3.29 -12.64 5.50
N LEU A 12 3.34 -11.66 6.40
CA LEU A 12 3.92 -11.81 7.72
C LEU A 12 2.85 -11.95 8.80
N ASP A 13 1.74 -11.22 8.67
CA ASP A 13 0.60 -11.34 9.56
C ASP A 13 -0.71 -10.83 8.93
N TRP A 14 -1.79 -11.07 9.66
CA TRP A 14 -3.16 -10.78 9.29
C TRP A 14 -3.82 -9.90 10.34
N ARG A 15 -4.72 -9.03 9.90
CA ARG A 15 -5.64 -8.26 10.76
C ARG A 15 -7.01 -8.93 10.70
N LEU A 16 -7.58 -9.18 11.88
CA LEU A 16 -8.87 -9.85 12.07
C LEU A 16 -8.96 -11.25 11.42
N GLY A 17 -7.83 -11.86 11.05
CA GLY A 17 -7.75 -13.20 10.48
C GLY A 17 -7.99 -13.29 8.97
N TYR A 18 -8.26 -12.18 8.25
CA TYR A 18 -8.56 -12.23 6.82
C TYR A 18 -7.99 -11.08 5.98
N PHE A 19 -7.61 -9.95 6.58
CA PHE A 19 -6.97 -8.85 5.86
C PHE A 19 -5.45 -8.91 6.02
N PRO A 20 -4.68 -8.69 4.95
CA PRO A 20 -3.24 -8.44 5.05
C PRO A 20 -2.96 -7.31 6.04
N HIS A 21 -2.07 -7.54 7.00
CA HIS A 21 -1.65 -6.51 7.95
C HIS A 21 -0.21 -6.07 7.71
N ARG A 22 0.70 -7.03 7.52
CA ARG A 22 2.08 -6.78 7.12
C ARG A 22 2.53 -7.79 6.08
N PHE A 23 3.33 -7.31 5.14
CA PHE A 23 3.94 -8.15 4.13
C PHE A 23 5.37 -7.71 3.83
N ARG A 24 6.19 -8.64 3.36
CA ARG A 24 7.55 -8.39 2.88
C ARG A 24 7.60 -8.47 1.36
N TRP A 25 8.16 -7.44 0.74
CA TRP A 25 8.40 -7.39 -0.69
C TRP A 25 9.76 -6.72 -0.96
N ARG A 26 10.58 -7.33 -1.84
CA ARG A 26 11.96 -6.86 -2.13
C ARG A 26 12.80 -6.62 -0.87
N GLY A 27 12.64 -7.49 0.13
CA GLY A 27 13.36 -7.40 1.43
C GLY A 27 12.81 -6.33 2.39
N GLN A 28 11.90 -5.46 1.96
CA GLN A 28 11.30 -4.42 2.78
C GLN A 28 9.97 -4.89 3.39
N VAL A 29 9.71 -4.50 4.64
CA VAL A 29 8.45 -4.79 5.34
C VAL A 29 7.51 -3.61 5.18
N HIS A 30 6.29 -3.88 4.71
CA HIS A 30 5.25 -2.89 4.54
C HIS A 30 4.10 -3.20 5.50
N GLN A 31 3.72 -2.19 6.28
CA GLN A 31 2.51 -2.23 7.11
C GLN A 31 1.33 -1.66 6.32
N VAL A 32 0.24 -2.42 6.32
CA VAL A 32 -1.04 -2.01 5.73
C VAL A 32 -1.74 -1.09 6.71
N LEU A 33 -1.93 0.16 6.30
CA LEU A 33 -2.66 1.17 7.06
C LEU A 33 -4.16 1.06 6.79
N HIS A 34 -4.51 0.86 5.51
CA HIS A 34 -5.90 0.79 5.07
C HIS A 34 -6.08 -0.13 3.86
N VAL A 35 -7.13 -0.95 3.88
CA VAL A 35 -7.55 -1.76 2.72
C VAL A 35 -8.58 -0.93 1.96
N GLN A 36 -8.20 -0.40 0.79
CA GLN A 36 -9.07 0.45 -0.02
C GLN A 36 -10.10 -0.33 -0.85
N GLY A 37 -9.83 -1.60 -1.14
CA GLY A 37 -10.74 -2.41 -1.92
C GLY A 37 -10.26 -3.84 -2.10
N ILE A 38 -11.23 -4.73 -2.29
CA ILE A 38 -11.02 -6.14 -2.58
C ILE A 38 -11.93 -6.51 -3.75
N TRP A 39 -11.38 -7.23 -4.72
CA TRP A 39 -12.16 -7.79 -5.81
C TRP A 39 -11.62 -9.15 -6.21
N GLU A 40 -12.47 -9.96 -6.84
CA GLU A 40 -12.11 -11.30 -7.29
C GLU A 40 -12.20 -11.40 -8.81
N GLU A 41 -11.28 -12.16 -9.41
CA GLU A 41 -11.32 -12.55 -10.81
C GLU A 41 -11.40 -14.07 -10.88
N CYS A 42 -12.54 -14.57 -11.33
CA CYS A 42 -12.74 -15.99 -11.64
C CYS A 42 -12.62 -16.16 -13.16
N ARG A 43 -11.56 -16.81 -13.63
CA ARG A 43 -11.51 -17.28 -15.03
C ARG A 43 -12.03 -18.70 -15.11
N GLY A 44 -13.01 -18.93 -16.00
CA GLY A 44 -13.56 -20.24 -16.32
C GLY A 44 -12.59 -21.13 -17.11
N TRP A 45 -13.11 -22.29 -17.55
CA TRP A 45 -12.38 -23.35 -18.28
C TRP A 45 -11.46 -22.81 -19.40
N PRO A 46 -10.28 -23.41 -19.66
CA PRO A 46 -9.75 -24.68 -19.13
C PRO A 46 -8.96 -24.60 -17.82
N ARG A 47 -8.72 -23.39 -17.29
CA ARG A 47 -7.96 -23.23 -16.04
C ARG A 47 -8.74 -22.35 -15.10
N ARG A 48 -9.51 -23.00 -14.22
CA ARG A 48 -10.25 -22.37 -13.12
C ARG A 48 -9.24 -21.67 -12.20
N ARG A 49 -8.97 -20.40 -12.48
CA ARG A 49 -8.09 -19.54 -11.69
C ARG A 49 -8.96 -18.58 -10.92
N GLN A 50 -8.81 -18.62 -9.61
CA GLN A 50 -9.49 -17.73 -8.69
C GLN A 50 -8.43 -16.83 -8.09
N TYR A 51 -8.44 -15.57 -8.51
CA TYR A 51 -7.59 -14.54 -7.96
C TYR A 51 -8.40 -13.63 -7.07
N ARG A 52 -7.85 -13.31 -5.90
CA ARG A 52 -8.36 -12.21 -5.08
C ARG A 52 -7.33 -11.10 -5.08
N TYR A 53 -7.78 -9.89 -5.35
CA TYR A 53 -6.94 -8.71 -5.41
C TYR A 53 -7.24 -7.81 -4.22
N TYR A 54 -6.21 -7.14 -3.74
CA TYR A 54 -6.25 -6.25 -2.59
C TYR A 54 -5.57 -4.94 -2.95
N ARG A 55 -6.29 -3.82 -2.88
CA ARG A 55 -5.72 -2.48 -2.97
C ARG A 55 -5.41 -1.98 -1.57
N LEU A 56 -4.13 -1.78 -1.27
CA LEU A 56 -3.61 -1.54 0.08
C LEU A 56 -2.89 -0.20 0.13
N LEU A 57 -3.26 0.64 1.09
CA LEU A 57 -2.49 1.82 1.45
C LEU A 57 -1.46 1.45 2.51
N CYS A 58 -0.19 1.69 2.19
CA CYS A 58 0.94 1.56 3.10
C CYS A 58 1.62 2.92 3.28
N SER A 59 2.54 3.03 4.25
CA SER A 59 3.35 4.25 4.44
C SER A 59 4.21 4.61 3.22
N ALA A 60 4.58 3.61 2.41
CA ALA A 60 5.32 3.78 1.16
C ALA A 60 4.44 4.11 -0.06
N GLY A 61 3.11 4.10 0.08
CA GLY A 61 2.16 4.35 -1.01
C GLY A 61 1.18 3.21 -1.26
N LEU A 62 0.57 3.22 -2.45
CA LEU A 62 -0.49 2.29 -2.84
C LEU A 62 0.06 1.03 -3.51
N PHE A 63 -0.28 -0.13 -2.93
CA PHE A 63 0.01 -1.44 -3.47
C PHE A 63 -1.25 -2.11 -3.99
N VAL A 64 -1.08 -2.92 -5.04
CA VAL A 64 -2.08 -3.91 -5.46
C VAL A 64 -1.45 -5.29 -5.33
N LEU A 65 -1.96 -6.08 -4.39
CA LEU A 65 -1.59 -7.48 -4.23
C LEU A 65 -2.59 -8.38 -4.93
N ARG A 66 -2.10 -9.49 -5.48
CA ARG A 66 -2.90 -10.61 -5.97
C ARG A 66 -2.60 -11.85 -5.14
N HIS A 67 -3.66 -12.47 -4.65
CA HIS A 67 -3.66 -13.78 -4.02
C HIS A 67 -4.20 -14.80 -5.00
N ASP A 68 -3.35 -15.73 -5.42
CA ASP A 68 -3.76 -16.96 -6.10
C ASP A 68 -4.36 -17.89 -5.05
N LEU A 69 -5.69 -18.03 -5.07
CA LEU A 69 -6.42 -18.84 -4.08
C LEU A 69 -6.17 -20.34 -4.24
N LEU A 70 -5.76 -20.79 -5.43
CA LEU A 70 -5.50 -22.20 -5.71
C LEU A 70 -4.14 -22.62 -5.18
N HIS A 71 -3.12 -21.80 -5.41
CA HIS A 71 -1.74 -22.10 -5.01
C HIS A 71 -1.33 -21.44 -3.69
N ASN A 72 -2.23 -20.66 -3.10
CA ASN A 72 -1.98 -19.83 -1.93
C ASN A 72 -0.74 -18.90 -2.10
N LEU A 73 -0.59 -18.32 -3.29
CA LEU A 73 0.57 -17.47 -3.64
C LEU A 73 0.19 -16.00 -3.64
N TRP A 74 1.05 -15.17 -3.04
CA TRP A 74 0.90 -13.73 -2.99
C TRP A 74 1.90 -13.04 -3.91
N GLN A 75 1.41 -12.08 -4.69
CA GLN A 75 2.21 -11.37 -5.68
C GLN A 75 1.87 -9.89 -5.70
N VAL A 76 2.87 -9.04 -5.96
CA VAL A 76 2.63 -7.63 -6.31
C VAL A 76 2.25 -7.54 -7.78
N VAL A 77 1.10 -6.91 -8.05
CA VAL A 77 0.65 -6.54 -9.40
C VAL A 77 1.03 -5.10 -9.71
N SER A 78 0.90 -4.21 -8.72
CA SER A 78 1.30 -2.82 -8.80
C SER A 78 1.87 -2.38 -7.45
N ALA A 79 2.91 -1.58 -7.50
CA ALA A 79 3.55 -0.94 -6.36
C ALA A 79 3.61 0.56 -6.64
N PRO A 80 3.72 1.42 -5.60
CA PRO A 80 4.04 2.81 -5.83
C PRO A 80 5.34 2.89 -6.64
N ALA A 81 5.44 3.88 -7.54
CA ALA A 81 6.74 4.24 -8.07
C ALA A 81 7.66 4.41 -6.87
N PHE A 82 8.76 3.66 -6.83
CA PHE A 82 9.76 3.85 -5.79
C PHE A 82 10.35 5.23 -6.02
N GLU A 83 9.73 6.25 -5.43
CA GLU A 83 10.47 7.43 -5.07
C GLU A 83 11.23 7.03 -3.82
N PRO A 84 12.58 6.93 -3.87
CA PRO A 84 13.32 6.94 -2.63
C PRO A 84 12.78 8.15 -1.88
N ARG A 85 12.32 7.94 -0.65
CA ARG A 85 11.96 9.02 0.25
C ARG A 85 13.24 9.77 0.58
N SER A 86 13.73 10.52 -0.41
CA SER A 86 14.75 11.53 -0.26
C SER A 86 14.14 12.53 0.69
N GLN A 87 14.73 12.57 1.87
CA GLN A 87 14.78 13.75 2.70
C GLN A 87 13.45 14.13 3.38
N TRP A 88 13.45 13.90 4.67
CA TRP A 88 13.10 14.87 5.70
C TRP A 88 13.40 16.35 5.36
N GLU A 89 13.05 16.89 4.20
CA GLU A 89 13.04 18.35 4.05
C GLU A 89 12.05 18.90 5.07
N GLU A 90 12.65 19.51 6.09
CA GLU A 90 12.02 20.35 7.08
C GLU A 90 11.00 21.22 6.35
N VAL A 91 9.72 20.99 6.64
CA VAL A 91 8.74 22.05 6.43
C VAL A 91 9.30 23.23 7.22
N PRO A 92 9.68 24.36 6.60
CA PRO A 92 10.06 25.51 7.37
C PRO A 92 8.84 25.83 8.21
N GLN A 93 8.95 25.65 9.53
CA GLN A 93 7.96 26.20 10.45
C GLN A 93 7.98 27.69 10.20
N ARG A 94 7.06 28.17 9.36
CA ARG A 94 6.75 29.58 9.29
C ARG A 94 6.45 29.97 10.73
N ARG A 95 7.37 30.73 11.33
CA ARG A 95 7.11 31.47 12.56
C ARG A 95 5.83 32.26 12.30
N SER A 96 4.72 31.74 12.81
CA SER A 96 3.49 32.51 12.95
C SER A 96 3.80 33.55 14.02
N GLY A 97 4.30 34.69 13.56
CA GLY A 97 4.46 35.87 14.39
C GLY A 97 3.08 36.29 14.85
N TYR A 98 2.83 36.14 16.15
CA TYR A 98 1.83 36.95 16.84
C TYR A 98 2.21 38.41 16.67
N ALA A 99 1.69 39.07 15.65
CA ALA A 99 1.61 40.52 15.57
C ALA A 99 0.23 40.93 16.09
N GLY A 100 0.06 40.86 17.42
CA GLY A 100 -1.04 41.49 18.11
C GLY A 100 -0.95 43.00 17.92
N ARG A 101 -1.71 43.53 16.95
CA ARG A 101 -1.99 44.96 16.84
C ARG A 101 -2.86 45.35 18.03
N PHE A 102 -2.26 46.01 19.01
CA PHE A 102 -3.02 46.85 19.95
C PHE A 102 -3.40 48.14 19.20
N ALA A 103 -4.71 48.36 19.02
CA ALA A 103 -5.23 49.66 18.65
C ALA A 103 -5.40 50.49 19.92
N VAL A 104 -4.63 51.57 20.04
CA VAL A 104 -4.89 52.64 21.00
C VAL A 104 -5.98 53.52 20.39
N VAL A 105 -7.16 53.53 21.00
CA VAL A 105 -8.20 54.53 20.74
C VAL A 105 -7.87 55.75 21.60
N ARG A 106 -7.87 56.93 20.97
CA ARG A 106 -7.65 58.23 21.60
C ARG A 106 -8.82 58.64 22.48
#